data_AF-A0A0B7B535-F1
#
_entry.id   AF-A0A0B7B535-F1
#
_cell.length_a   1.000
_cell.length_b   1.000
_cell.length_c   1.000
_cell.angle_alpha   90.00
_cell.angle_beta   90.00
_cell.angle_gamma   90.00
#
_symmetry.space_group_name_H-M   'P 1'
#
loop_
_entity.id
_entity.type
_entity.pdbx_description
1 polymer ?
#
loop_
_entity_poly.entity_id
_entity_poly.type
_entity_poly.pdbx_seq_one_letter_code
_entity_poly.pdbx_strand_id
1 'polypeptide(L)'
;HVGQFRNDWMKAGSDRHIRRRRSFRDQRIYALNCFREIRNQKGPDIQMRQIEELKQQNAELIDRLQASSEEIKSMRYTIDDLQEKLDKVDHLSRGRELKYRDVAVGEDQRKQEEIYSLEMERKKETAGLKKTVKNLQIEVKEQREELEKLQEDRDDQDEYIESLHEEINELRDMQYEEIKEVCSVGVGSEEDMSVLKRKLKLLIRERK
;
A
#
# COMPACT_ATOMS: atom_id res chain seq x y z
N HIS A 1 13.19 15.42 -35.71
CA HIS A 1 12.35 15.86 -36.86
C HIS A 1 11.10 16.69 -36.50
N VAL A 2 10.85 17.08 -35.24
CA VAL A 2 9.65 17.86 -34.85
C VAL A 2 9.83 19.38 -35.05
N GLY A 3 11.06 19.86 -35.27
CA GLY A 3 11.38 21.30 -35.40
C GLY A 3 11.15 21.92 -36.78
N GLN A 4 10.99 21.14 -37.85
CA GLN A 4 10.86 21.66 -39.22
C GLN A 4 9.44 22.11 -39.58
N PHE A 5 8.39 21.50 -39.02
CA PHE A 5 7.00 21.91 -39.26
C PHE A 5 6.65 23.31 -38.71
N ARG A 6 7.42 23.82 -37.73
CA ARG A 6 7.19 25.14 -37.12
C ARG A 6 7.65 26.31 -37.99
N ASN A 7 8.64 26.11 -38.86
CA ASN A 7 9.22 27.21 -39.65
C ASN A 7 8.51 27.44 -40.98
N ASP A 8 7.92 26.41 -41.58
CA ASP A 8 7.23 26.55 -42.87
C ASP A 8 5.87 27.26 -42.73
N TRP A 9 5.20 27.13 -41.58
CA TRP A 9 3.95 27.85 -41.29
C TRP A 9 4.15 29.34 -40.94
N MET A 10 5.33 29.71 -40.44
CA MET A 10 5.67 31.12 -40.11
C MET A 10 6.22 31.88 -41.33
N LYS A 11 6.85 31.20 -42.30
CA LYS A 11 7.39 31.84 -43.52
C LYS A 11 6.36 32.03 -44.63
N ALA A 12 5.23 31.32 -44.63
CA ALA A 12 4.17 31.50 -45.61
C ALA A 12 3.31 32.77 -45.39
N GLY A 13 3.60 33.58 -44.37
CA GLY A 13 2.79 34.76 -43.99
C GLY A 13 3.37 36.12 -44.40
N SER A 14 4.49 36.18 -45.12
CA SER A 14 5.19 37.46 -45.39
C SER A 14 4.69 38.21 -46.62
N ASP A 15 3.87 37.63 -47.49
CA ASP A 15 3.48 38.34 -48.70
C ASP A 15 2.06 38.01 -49.17
N ARG A 16 1.27 39.09 -49.24
CA ARG A 16 0.04 39.28 -50.02
C ARG A 16 -1.22 38.58 -49.53
N HIS A 17 -2.08 39.43 -48.97
CA HIS A 17 -3.54 39.44 -49.16
C HIS A 17 -4.23 38.10 -49.43
N ILE A 18 -4.61 37.39 -48.38
CA ILE A 18 -5.74 36.46 -48.45
C ILE A 18 -6.62 36.64 -47.21
N ARG A 19 -7.66 37.47 -47.36
CA ARG A 19 -8.89 37.39 -46.57
C ARG A 19 -9.47 35.99 -46.80
N ARG A 20 -9.18 35.04 -45.92
CA ARG A 20 -9.94 33.79 -45.84
C ARG A 20 -10.39 33.64 -44.41
N ARG A 21 -11.70 33.80 -44.20
CA ARG A 21 -12.43 33.19 -43.10
C ARG A 21 -11.89 31.77 -42.96
N ARG A 22 -11.15 31.48 -41.88
CA ARG A 22 -10.78 30.10 -41.57
C ARG A 22 -12.09 29.33 -41.54
N SER A 23 -12.17 28.27 -42.33
CA SER A 23 -13.40 27.50 -42.40
C SER A 23 -13.71 26.93 -41.02
N PHE A 24 -14.98 26.69 -40.70
CA PHE A 24 -15.38 26.01 -39.45
C PHE A 24 -14.56 24.72 -39.21
N ARG A 25 -14.12 24.08 -40.31
CA ARG A 25 -13.22 22.93 -40.32
C ARG A 25 -11.84 23.25 -39.74
N ASP A 26 -11.24 24.38 -40.10
CA ASP A 26 -9.91 24.78 -39.60
C ASP A 26 -9.94 25.18 -38.11
N GLN A 27 -11.04 25.81 -37.67
CA GLN A 27 -11.26 26.11 -36.24
C GLN A 27 -11.44 24.82 -35.44
N ARG A 28 -12.22 23.87 -35.97
CA ARG A 28 -12.43 22.55 -35.34
C ARG A 28 -11.13 21.74 -35.28
N ILE A 29 -10.30 21.78 -36.33
CA ILE A 29 -8.98 21.12 -36.36
C ILE A 29 -8.06 21.75 -35.32
N TYR A 30 -8.05 23.07 -35.19
CA TYR A 30 -7.24 23.76 -34.19
C TYR A 30 -7.67 23.40 -32.76
N ALA A 31 -8.96 23.44 -32.46
CA ALA A 31 -9.49 23.03 -31.16
C ALA A 31 -9.13 21.57 -30.84
N LEU A 32 -9.34 20.64 -31.78
CA LEU A 32 -8.96 19.23 -31.63
C LEU A 32 -7.46 19.04 -31.36
N ASN A 33 -6.60 19.82 -32.00
CA ASN A 33 -5.16 19.77 -31.75
C ASN A 33 -4.77 20.34 -30.38
N CYS A 34 -5.41 21.42 -29.92
CA CYS A 34 -5.22 21.94 -28.56
C CYS A 34 -5.69 20.93 -27.50
N PHE A 35 -6.86 20.29 -27.70
CA PHE A 35 -7.32 19.19 -26.84
C PHE A 35 -6.33 18.02 -26.81
N ARG A 36 -5.76 17.67 -27.97
CA ARG A 36 -4.75 16.61 -28.07
C ARG A 36 -3.44 16.99 -27.37
N GLU A 37 -2.99 18.24 -27.45
CA GLU A 37 -1.81 18.72 -26.72
C GLU A 37 -2.02 18.77 -25.20
N ILE A 38 -3.22 19.18 -24.74
CA ILE A 38 -3.58 19.16 -23.31
C ILE A 38 -3.66 17.72 -22.78
N ARG A 39 -4.32 16.82 -23.52
CA ARG A 39 -4.40 15.39 -23.18
C ARG A 39 -3.04 14.69 -23.16
N ASN A 40 -2.09 15.15 -23.97
CA ASN A 40 -0.74 14.60 -24.03
C ASN A 40 0.23 15.23 -23.00
N GLN A 41 -0.24 16.12 -22.12
CA GLN A 41 0.57 16.57 -20.98
C GLN A 41 0.78 15.38 -20.04
N LYS A 42 2.04 15.02 -19.78
CA LYS A 42 2.45 13.81 -19.06
C LYS A 42 2.19 13.83 -17.53
N GLY A 43 1.70 14.94 -16.98
CA GLY A 43 1.52 15.11 -15.53
C GLY A 43 0.54 14.10 -14.92
N PRO A 44 -0.69 13.94 -15.46
CA PRO A 44 -1.65 12.97 -14.97
C PRO A 44 -1.18 11.51 -15.13
N ASP A 45 -0.46 11.22 -16.23
CA ASP A 45 0.06 9.86 -16.48
C ASP A 45 1.18 9.45 -15.50
N ILE A 46 1.95 10.41 -14.99
CA ILE A 46 3.00 10.16 -13.99
C ILE A 46 2.37 9.94 -12.61
N GLN A 47 1.42 10.79 -12.21
CA GLN A 47 0.71 10.64 -10.94
C GLN A 47 -0.12 9.34 -10.88
N MET A 48 -0.77 8.97 -12.00
CA MET A 48 -1.49 7.69 -12.11
C MET A 48 -0.57 6.47 -11.96
N ARG A 49 0.65 6.52 -12.52
CA ARG A 49 1.63 5.43 -12.33
C ARG A 49 2.09 5.32 -10.88
N GLN A 50 2.33 6.45 -10.20
CA GLN A 50 2.71 6.45 -8.78
C GLN A 50 1.60 5.84 -7.91
N ILE A 51 0.34 6.15 -8.19
CA ILE A 51 -0.80 5.54 -7.50
C ILE A 51 -0.87 4.03 -7.76
N GLU A 52 -0.63 3.59 -8.99
CA GLU A 52 -0.64 2.16 -9.32
C GLU A 52 0.50 1.40 -8.61
N GLU A 53 1.69 2.00 -8.54
CA GLU A 53 2.84 1.48 -7.79
C GLU A 53 2.53 1.40 -6.28
N LEU A 54 1.95 2.45 -5.69
CA LEU A 54 1.55 2.45 -4.28
C LEU A 54 0.46 1.41 -3.99
N LYS A 55 -0.53 1.27 -4.88
CA LYS A 55 -1.56 0.23 -4.75
C LYS A 55 -0.95 -1.18 -4.78
N GLN A 56 0.07 -1.39 -5.61
CA GLN A 56 0.76 -2.66 -5.67
C GLN A 56 1.56 -2.92 -4.39
N GLN A 57 2.25 -1.92 -3.84
CA GLN A 57 2.94 -2.02 -2.55
C GLN A 57 1.97 -2.31 -1.40
N ASN A 58 0.82 -1.64 -1.38
CA ASN A 58 -0.23 -1.90 -0.38
C ASN A 58 -0.79 -3.32 -0.47
N ALA A 59 -0.98 -3.86 -1.69
CA ALA A 59 -1.39 -5.25 -1.86
C ALA A 59 -0.35 -6.22 -1.28
N GLU A 60 0.94 -5.99 -1.53
CA GLU A 60 2.01 -6.80 -0.94
C GLU A 60 2.07 -6.71 0.59
N LEU A 61 1.81 -5.53 1.17
CA LEU A 61 1.72 -5.35 2.62
C LEU A 61 0.54 -6.12 3.22
N ILE A 62 -0.62 -6.11 2.57
CA ILE A 62 -1.80 -6.88 2.99
C ILE A 62 -1.49 -8.38 2.99
N ASP A 63 -0.84 -8.89 1.94
CA ASP A 63 -0.46 -10.31 1.86
C ASP A 63 0.51 -10.69 2.99
N ARG A 64 1.50 -9.84 3.28
CA ARG A 64 2.44 -10.04 4.41
C ARG A 64 1.74 -10.01 5.76
N LEU A 65 0.83 -9.06 5.98
CA LEU A 65 0.02 -8.96 7.19
C LEU A 65 -0.84 -10.22 7.39
N GLN A 66 -1.46 -10.73 6.33
CA GLN A 66 -2.25 -11.96 6.38
C GLN A 66 -1.37 -13.17 6.73
N ALA A 67 -0.23 -13.34 6.06
CA ALA A 67 0.70 -14.43 6.33
C ALA A 67 1.20 -14.42 7.79
N SER A 68 1.63 -13.26 8.28
CA SER A 68 2.06 -13.10 9.68
C SER A 68 0.91 -13.36 10.68
N SER A 69 -0.31 -12.90 10.37
CA SER A 69 -1.50 -13.17 11.20
C SER A 69 -1.81 -14.67 11.30
N GLU A 70 -1.69 -15.41 10.20
CA GLU A 70 -1.88 -16.85 10.16
C GLU A 70 -0.78 -17.59 10.93
N GLU A 71 0.47 -17.14 10.84
CA GLU A 71 1.59 -17.68 11.59
C GLU A 71 1.40 -17.49 13.10
N ILE A 72 1.01 -16.29 13.54
CA ILE A 72 0.68 -16.00 14.94
C ILE A 72 -0.45 -16.92 15.43
N LYS A 73 -1.49 -17.15 14.62
CA LYS A 73 -2.59 -18.08 14.98
C LYS A 73 -2.06 -19.50 15.15
N SER A 74 -1.24 -19.98 14.22
CA SER A 74 -0.62 -21.31 14.29
C SER A 74 0.23 -21.49 15.55
N MET A 75 1.05 -20.49 15.88
CA MET A 75 1.84 -20.51 17.11
C MET A 75 0.98 -20.53 18.36
N ARG A 76 -0.14 -19.77 18.40
CA ARG A 76 -1.07 -19.82 19.53
C ARG A 76 -1.67 -21.21 19.74
N TYR A 77 -2.10 -21.88 18.67
CA TYR A 77 -2.58 -23.27 18.78
C TYR A 77 -1.52 -24.20 19.35
N THR A 78 -0.26 -24.00 18.96
CA THR A 78 0.87 -24.79 19.47
C THR A 78 1.13 -24.51 20.95
N ILE A 79 1.06 -23.24 21.37
CA ILE A 79 1.16 -22.85 22.78
C ILE A 79 0.03 -23.49 23.60
N ASP A 80 -1.20 -23.45 23.10
CA ASP A 80 -2.38 -24.00 23.80
C ASP A 80 -2.25 -25.53 23.97
N ASP A 81 -1.82 -26.27 22.94
CA ASP A 81 -1.56 -27.72 23.03
C ASP A 81 -0.43 -28.06 24.02
N LEU A 82 0.65 -27.27 24.01
CA LEU A 82 1.75 -27.45 24.95
C LEU A 82 1.32 -27.12 26.39
N GLN A 83 0.48 -26.11 26.59
CA GLN A 83 -0.08 -25.77 27.89
C GLN A 83 -1.01 -26.89 28.41
N GLU A 84 -1.87 -27.44 27.56
CA GLU A 84 -2.74 -28.57 27.93
C GLU A 84 -1.92 -29.81 28.35
N LYS A 85 -0.84 -30.11 27.61
CA LYS A 85 0.12 -31.16 27.99
C LYS A 85 0.77 -30.87 29.34
N LEU A 86 1.16 -29.62 29.59
CA LEU A 86 1.76 -29.19 30.84
C LEU A 86 0.80 -29.37 32.02
N ASP A 87 -0.46 -28.96 31.85
CA ASP A 87 -1.50 -29.08 32.88
C ASP A 87 -1.78 -30.54 33.20
N LYS A 88 -1.88 -31.42 32.19
CA LYS A 88 -2.00 -32.87 32.39
C LYS A 88 -0.82 -33.43 33.20
N VAL A 89 0.40 -33.00 32.88
CA VAL A 89 1.60 -33.43 33.61
C VAL A 89 1.58 -32.93 35.05
N ASP A 90 1.21 -31.67 35.31
CA ASP A 90 1.11 -31.09 36.65
C ASP A 90 0.02 -31.78 37.50
N HIS A 91 -1.15 -32.08 36.93
CA HIS A 91 -2.20 -32.86 37.59
C HIS A 91 -1.73 -34.28 37.96
N LEU A 92 -1.05 -34.97 37.04
CA LEU A 92 -0.47 -36.29 37.30
C LEU A 92 0.62 -36.24 38.36
N SER A 93 1.41 -35.17 38.42
CA SER A 93 2.46 -34.98 39.43
C SER A 93 1.85 -34.80 40.83
N ARG A 94 0.81 -33.95 40.98
CA ARG A 94 0.08 -33.80 42.26
C ARG A 94 -0.59 -35.10 42.71
N GLY A 95 -1.20 -35.84 41.77
CA GLY A 95 -1.83 -37.13 42.06
C GLY A 95 -0.83 -38.23 42.46
N ARG A 96 0.41 -38.17 41.97
CA ARG A 96 1.48 -39.11 42.35
C ARG A 96 2.18 -38.73 43.64
N GLU A 97 2.41 -37.44 43.93
CA GLU A 97 2.93 -36.98 45.23
C GLU A 97 2.07 -37.48 46.40
N LEU A 98 0.74 -37.49 46.23
CA LEU A 98 -0.19 -38.05 47.19
C LEU A 98 0.00 -39.57 47.38
N LYS A 99 0.22 -40.32 46.29
CA LYS A 99 0.43 -41.78 46.34
C LYS A 99 1.81 -42.18 46.87
N TYR A 100 2.88 -41.44 46.55
CA TYR A 100 4.22 -41.74 47.06
C TYR A 100 4.34 -41.49 48.57
N ARG A 101 3.55 -40.56 49.12
CA ARG A 101 3.39 -40.41 50.58
C ARG A 101 2.86 -41.68 51.24
N ASP A 102 1.97 -42.41 50.58
CA ASP A 102 1.34 -43.62 51.12
C ASP A 102 2.22 -44.87 50.91
N VAL A 103 3.07 -44.90 49.88
CA VAL A 103 3.93 -46.04 49.51
C VAL A 103 5.30 -46.04 50.23
N ALA A 104 5.77 -44.88 50.71
CA ALA A 104 7.06 -44.73 51.38
C ALA A 104 7.22 -45.54 52.69
N VAL A 105 6.17 -46.23 53.17
CA VAL A 105 6.18 -46.98 54.42
C VAL A 105 6.53 -48.48 54.22
N GLY A 106 6.69 -49.01 52.99
CA GLY A 106 6.87 -50.47 52.83
C GLY A 106 7.56 -51.07 51.60
N GLU A 107 8.17 -50.31 50.68
CA GLU A 107 8.71 -50.87 49.42
C GLU A 107 10.25 -51.01 49.31
N ASP A 108 10.65 -52.00 48.49
CA ASP A 108 12.00 -52.38 48.05
C ASP A 108 12.85 -51.20 47.55
N GLN A 109 14.09 -51.05 48.06
CA GLN A 109 15.01 -49.95 47.76
C GLN A 109 15.29 -49.74 46.26
N ARG A 110 15.32 -50.81 45.46
CA ARG A 110 15.54 -50.71 44.00
C ARG A 110 14.38 -50.05 43.26
N LYS A 111 13.14 -50.26 43.71
CA LYS A 111 11.96 -49.62 43.10
C LYS A 111 11.93 -48.12 43.38
N GLN A 112 12.37 -47.71 44.57
CA GLN A 112 12.50 -46.29 44.93
C GLN A 112 13.51 -45.56 44.03
N GLU A 113 14.66 -46.16 43.74
CA GLU A 113 15.66 -45.56 42.85
C GLU A 113 15.13 -45.39 41.41
N GLU A 114 14.46 -46.41 40.87
CA GLU A 114 13.85 -46.37 39.53
C GLU A 114 12.75 -45.30 39.43
N ILE A 115 11.89 -45.20 40.45
CA ILE A 115 10.86 -44.17 40.58
C ILE A 115 11.48 -42.77 40.61
N TYR A 116 12.53 -42.58 41.41
CA TYR A 116 13.20 -41.29 41.56
C TYR A 116 13.87 -40.85 40.25
N SER A 117 14.53 -41.77 39.54
CA SER A 117 15.12 -41.51 38.23
C SER A 117 14.07 -41.05 37.21
N LEU A 118 12.94 -41.77 37.11
CA LEU A 118 11.83 -41.41 36.21
C LEU A 118 11.20 -40.06 36.57
N GLU A 119 11.10 -39.73 37.86
CA GLU A 119 10.56 -38.44 38.30
C GLU A 119 11.51 -37.29 37.96
N MET A 120 12.82 -37.49 38.11
CA MET A 120 13.83 -36.50 37.73
C MET A 120 13.87 -36.27 36.22
N GLU A 121 13.71 -37.31 35.39
CA GLU A 121 13.57 -37.18 33.95
C GLU A 121 12.30 -36.40 33.56
N ARG A 122 11.15 -36.74 34.15
CA ARG A 122 9.90 -35.98 33.93
C ARG A 122 10.04 -34.52 34.32
N LYS A 123 10.67 -34.20 35.46
CA LYS A 123 10.91 -32.82 35.90
C LYS A 123 11.78 -32.05 34.92
N LYS A 124 12.82 -32.68 34.35
CA LYS A 124 13.65 -32.09 33.30
C LYS A 124 12.83 -31.83 32.04
N GLU A 125 12.01 -32.78 31.61
CA GLU A 125 11.14 -32.63 30.43
C GLU A 125 10.11 -31.50 30.64
N THR A 126 9.48 -31.42 31.82
CA THR A 126 8.52 -30.33 32.12
C THR A 126 9.19 -28.97 32.16
N ALA A 127 10.41 -28.88 32.70
CA ALA A 127 11.18 -27.64 32.70
C ALA A 127 11.56 -27.22 31.26
N GLY A 128 11.90 -28.19 30.41
CA GLY A 128 12.13 -27.98 28.97
C GLY A 128 10.89 -27.42 28.28
N LEU A 129 9.74 -28.06 28.47
CA LEU A 129 8.46 -27.61 27.91
C LEU A 129 8.09 -26.20 28.39
N LYS A 130 8.21 -25.91 29.69
CA LYS A 130 8.00 -24.56 30.26
C LYS A 130 8.88 -23.50 29.58
N LYS A 131 10.14 -23.83 29.31
CA LYS A 131 11.06 -22.94 28.61
C LYS A 131 10.64 -22.71 27.16
N THR A 132 10.24 -23.77 26.44
CA THR A 132 9.76 -23.64 25.05
C THR A 132 8.49 -22.80 24.95
N VAL A 133 7.50 -23.01 25.83
CA VAL A 133 6.28 -22.20 25.90
C VAL A 133 6.62 -20.73 26.14
N LYS A 134 7.53 -20.44 27.09
CA LYS A 134 7.93 -19.07 27.38
C LYS A 134 8.63 -18.40 26.20
N ASN A 135 9.49 -19.13 25.47
CA ASN A 135 10.14 -18.60 24.28
C ASN A 135 9.12 -18.30 23.17
N LEU A 136 8.20 -19.22 22.89
CA LEU A 136 7.13 -19.01 21.89
C LEU A 136 6.22 -17.82 22.27
N GLN A 137 5.94 -17.62 23.56
CA GLN A 137 5.18 -16.45 24.02
C GLN A 137 5.92 -15.12 23.75
N ILE A 138 7.25 -15.11 23.85
CA ILE A 138 8.06 -13.93 23.52
C ILE A 138 8.01 -13.68 22.00
N GLU A 139 8.21 -14.72 21.19
CA GLU A 139 8.18 -14.64 19.73
C GLU A 139 6.82 -14.17 19.20
N VAL A 140 5.71 -14.70 19.74
CA VAL A 140 4.35 -14.21 19.44
C VAL A 140 4.17 -12.74 19.81
N LYS A 141 4.82 -12.27 20.88
CA LYS A 141 4.74 -10.86 21.28
C LYS A 141 5.52 -9.98 20.31
N GLU A 142 6.73 -10.37 19.94
CA GLU A 142 7.57 -9.65 18.97
C GLU A 142 6.89 -9.57 17.60
N GLN A 143 6.33 -10.68 17.10
CA GLN A 143 5.58 -10.68 15.83
C GLN A 143 4.32 -9.81 15.87
N ARG A 144 3.63 -9.72 17.03
CA ARG A 144 2.49 -8.80 17.19
C ARG A 144 2.92 -7.34 17.10
N GLU A 145 4.04 -6.98 17.72
CA GLU A 145 4.57 -5.61 17.65
C GLU A 145 5.01 -5.25 16.20
N GLU A 146 5.55 -6.21 15.46
CA GLU A 146 5.88 -6.03 14.03
C GLU A 146 4.62 -5.89 13.17
N LEU A 147 3.59 -6.69 13.44
CA LEU A 147 2.30 -6.59 12.74
C LEU A 147 1.62 -5.24 12.99
N GLU A 148 1.71 -4.69 14.20
CA GLU A 148 1.17 -3.36 14.53
C GLU A 148 1.87 -2.25 13.75
N LYS A 149 3.21 -2.31 13.60
CA LYS A 149 3.96 -1.35 12.77
C LYS A 149 3.60 -1.43 11.29
N LEU A 150 3.50 -2.66 10.75
CA LEU A 150 3.09 -2.84 9.36
C LEU A 150 1.67 -2.34 9.09
N GLN A 151 0.80 -2.39 10.10
CA GLN A 151 -0.55 -1.86 10.00
C GLN A 151 -0.54 -0.32 10.00
N GLU A 152 0.26 0.31 10.86
CA GLU A 152 0.47 1.77 10.86
C GLU A 152 1.03 2.26 9.52
N ASP A 153 2.09 1.62 9.00
CA ASP A 153 2.69 1.95 7.70
C ASP A 153 1.66 1.88 6.55
N ARG A 154 0.75 0.91 6.60
CA ARG A 154 -0.29 0.71 5.59
C ARG A 154 -1.38 1.77 5.70
N ASP A 155 -1.77 2.16 6.91
CA ASP A 155 -2.74 3.22 7.12
C ASP A 155 -2.19 4.58 6.67
N ASP A 156 -0.91 4.88 6.93
CA ASP A 156 -0.21 6.06 6.40
C ASP A 156 -0.17 6.08 4.85
N GLN A 157 0.06 4.92 4.22
CA GLN A 157 0.04 4.80 2.76
C GLN A 157 -1.36 5.06 2.18
N ASP A 158 -2.41 4.57 2.83
CA ASP A 158 -3.80 4.79 2.41
C ASP A 158 -4.16 6.29 2.50
N GLU A 159 -3.80 6.99 3.58
CA GLU A 159 -4.00 8.44 3.70
C GLU A 159 -3.26 9.22 2.60
N TYR A 160 -2.03 8.83 2.29
CA TYR A 160 -1.26 9.48 1.22
C TYR A 160 -1.88 9.26 -0.16
N ILE A 161 -2.38 8.06 -0.45
CA ILE A 161 -3.09 7.76 -1.70
C ILE A 161 -4.37 8.59 -1.81
N GLU A 162 -5.13 8.76 -0.73
CA GLU A 162 -6.31 9.61 -0.71
C GLU A 162 -5.97 11.07 -1.03
N SER A 163 -4.94 11.62 -0.40
CA SER A 163 -4.46 12.98 -0.69
C SER A 163 -4.05 13.16 -2.15
N LEU A 164 -3.35 12.18 -2.75
CA LEU A 164 -3.00 12.22 -4.17
C LEU A 164 -4.23 12.16 -5.08
N HIS A 165 -5.25 11.39 -4.73
CA HIS A 165 -6.51 11.36 -5.49
C HIS A 165 -7.23 12.72 -5.43
N GLU A 166 -7.24 13.39 -4.28
CA GLU A 166 -7.80 14.73 -4.14
C GLU A 166 -7.06 15.74 -5.03
N GLU A 167 -5.72 15.77 -4.99
CA GLU A 167 -4.91 16.66 -5.83
C GLU A 167 -5.16 16.42 -7.33
N ILE A 168 -5.26 15.16 -7.77
CA ILE A 168 -5.61 14.83 -9.16
C ILE A 168 -6.99 15.36 -9.54
N ASN A 169 -7.97 15.25 -8.64
CA ASN A 169 -9.32 15.73 -8.90
C ASN A 169 -9.35 17.25 -9.00
N GLU A 170 -8.67 17.98 -8.11
CA GLU A 170 -8.52 19.43 -8.19
C GLU A 170 -7.84 19.87 -9.50
N LEU A 171 -6.75 19.21 -9.88
CA LEU A 171 -6.05 19.46 -11.15
C LEU A 171 -6.97 19.22 -12.35
N ARG A 172 -7.80 18.17 -12.30
CA ARG A 172 -8.77 17.84 -13.35
C ARG A 172 -9.86 18.90 -13.47
N ASP A 173 -10.39 19.37 -12.34
CA ASP A 173 -11.45 20.38 -12.30
C ASP A 173 -10.95 21.74 -12.78
N MET A 174 -9.73 22.14 -12.38
CA MET A 174 -9.08 23.35 -12.90
C MET A 174 -8.87 23.25 -14.42
N GLN A 175 -8.39 22.11 -14.91
CA GLN A 175 -8.25 21.90 -16.37
C GLN A 175 -9.60 21.97 -17.09
N TYR A 176 -10.67 21.44 -16.50
CA TYR A 176 -12.01 21.49 -17.09
C TYR A 176 -12.54 22.92 -17.16
N GLU A 177 -12.41 23.72 -16.10
CA GLU A 177 -12.83 25.13 -16.10
C GLU A 177 -11.99 25.99 -17.04
N GLU A 178 -10.67 25.79 -17.12
CA GLU A 178 -9.83 26.46 -18.14
C GLU A 178 -10.29 26.12 -19.57
N ILE A 179 -10.54 24.84 -19.87
CA ILE A 179 -11.04 24.40 -21.18
C ILE A 179 -12.39 25.05 -21.48
N LYS A 180 -13.29 25.08 -20.50
CA LYS A 180 -14.62 25.67 -20.61
C LYS A 180 -14.54 27.17 -20.84
N GLU A 181 -13.64 27.90 -20.17
CA GLU A 181 -13.38 29.32 -20.42
C GLU A 181 -12.87 29.53 -21.86
N VAL A 182 -11.90 28.73 -22.30
CA VAL A 182 -11.35 28.81 -23.67
C VAL A 182 -12.42 28.51 -24.72
N CYS A 183 -13.32 27.56 -24.45
CA CYS A 183 -14.40 27.18 -25.38
C CYS A 183 -15.61 28.11 -25.35
N SER A 184 -15.82 28.85 -24.25
CA SER A 184 -16.94 29.78 -24.10
C SER A 184 -16.67 31.17 -24.68
N VAL A 185 -15.42 31.49 -25.03
CA VAL A 185 -15.11 32.64 -25.89
C VAL A 185 -15.75 32.38 -27.27
N GLY A 186 -16.91 33.00 -27.51
CA GLY A 186 -17.57 32.98 -28.81
C GLY A 186 -16.62 33.51 -29.88
N VAL A 187 -16.18 32.64 -30.78
CA VAL A 187 -15.22 33.00 -31.85
C VAL A 187 -15.97 33.71 -32.98
N GLY A 188 -16.49 34.91 -32.69
CA GLY A 188 -17.25 35.73 -33.62
C GLY A 188 -16.36 36.69 -34.42
N SER A 189 -15.25 37.16 -33.84
CA SER A 189 -14.38 38.18 -34.43
C SER A 189 -12.88 37.80 -34.46
N GLU A 190 -12.11 38.50 -35.30
CA GLU A 190 -10.65 38.35 -35.41
C GLU A 190 -9.92 38.77 -34.11
N GLU A 191 -10.51 39.69 -33.35
CA GLU A 191 -10.00 40.17 -32.07
C GLU A 191 -10.11 39.11 -30.98
N ASP A 192 -11.24 38.37 -30.93
CA ASP A 192 -11.46 37.26 -29.98
C ASP A 192 -10.42 36.14 -30.15
N MET A 193 -10.03 35.84 -31.40
CA MET A 193 -8.98 34.88 -31.71
C MET A 193 -7.59 35.35 -31.30
N SER A 194 -7.32 36.66 -31.36
CA SER A 194 -6.07 37.26 -30.88
C SER A 194 -5.97 37.16 -29.35
N VAL A 195 -7.08 37.38 -28.65
CA VAL A 195 -7.16 37.29 -27.18
C VAL A 195 -6.96 35.85 -26.72
N LEU A 196 -7.64 34.89 -27.34
CA LEU A 196 -7.47 33.45 -27.08
C LEU A 196 -6.03 32.99 -27.28
N LYS A 197 -5.37 33.41 -28.38
CA LYS A 197 -3.96 33.09 -28.62
C LYS A 197 -3.03 33.66 -27.56
N ARG A 198 -3.30 34.86 -27.03
CA ARG A 198 -2.50 35.45 -25.95
C ARG A 198 -2.71 34.71 -24.63
N LYS A 199 -3.96 34.41 -24.26
CA LYS A 199 -4.29 33.62 -23.07
C LYS A 199 -3.65 32.23 -23.10
N LEU A 200 -3.78 31.50 -24.21
CA LEU A 200 -3.15 30.19 -24.37
C LEU A 200 -1.61 30.25 -24.25
N LYS A 201 -0.99 31.32 -24.76
CA LYS A 201 0.47 31.50 -24.70
C LYS A 201 0.95 31.84 -23.28
N LEU A 202 0.12 32.48 -22.46
CA LEU A 202 0.38 32.73 -21.04
C LEU A 202 0.26 31.43 -20.22
N LEU A 203 -0.82 30.68 -20.40
CA LEU A 203 -1.03 29.40 -19.71
C LEU A 203 0.09 28.38 -20.01
N ILE A 204 0.55 28.31 -21.26
CA ILE A 204 1.70 27.46 -21.65
C ILE A 204 3.01 27.93 -21.00
N ARG A 205 3.14 29.22 -20.69
CA ARG A 205 4.33 29.79 -20.03
C ARG A 205 4.33 29.57 -18.53
N GLU A 206 3.17 29.65 -17.89
CA GLU A 206 3.01 29.44 -16.44
C GLU A 206 3.13 27.96 -16.04
N ARG A 207 2.89 27.03 -16.98
CA ARG A 207 3.04 25.58 -16.77
C ARG A 207 4.41 24.99 -17.14
N LYS A 208 5.41 25.82 -17.44
CA LYS A 208 6.80 25.41 -17.70
C LYS A 208 7.70 25.81 -16.55
#